data_AF-A0AAE1VPG7-F1
#
_entry.id   AF-A0AAE1VPG7-F1
#
_cell.length_a   1.000
_cell.length_b   1.000
_cell.length_c   1.000
_cell.angle_alpha   90.00
_cell.angle_beta   90.00
_cell.angle_gamma   90.00
#
_symmetry.space_group_name_H-M   'P 1'
#
loop_
_entity.id
_entity.type
_entity.pdbx_description
1 polymer ?
#
loop_
_entity_poly.entity_id
_entity_poly.type
_entity_poly.pdbx_seq_one_letter_code
_entity_poly.pdbx_strand_id
1 'polypeptide(L)'
;MMVMQETEPDTLDERKAKGKVIVCEHLDDDYSLKDRLDEVKKKGGIGFILILPDDELITAPKIKSFPGAVITQGDGIKICSYINSTRNPVAAILATVSVDNFKPAPVVAYFSSRGPAYNTRRLLKPDIAAPGICNTCTLALK
;
A
#
# COMPACT_ATOMS: atom_id res chain seq x y z
N MET A 1 -11.78 -16.68 3.81
CA MET A 1 -12.38 -16.45 2.48
C MET A 1 -12.09 -15.02 2.06
N MET A 2 -11.77 -14.78 0.79
CA MET A 2 -11.51 -13.44 0.24
C MET A 2 -12.74 -12.88 -0.47
N VAL A 3 -12.92 -11.57 -0.41
CA VAL A 3 -13.98 -10.85 -1.16
C VAL A 3 -13.42 -9.52 -1.67
N MET A 4 -13.73 -9.20 -2.93
CA MET A 4 -13.55 -7.85 -3.48
C MET A 4 -14.73 -7.01 -3.02
N GLN A 5 -14.47 -5.87 -2.38
CA GLN A 5 -15.53 -4.96 -1.95
C GLN A 5 -14.99 -3.53 -1.81
N GLU A 6 -15.83 -2.55 -2.14
CA GLU A 6 -15.58 -1.15 -1.82
C GLU A 6 -15.55 -0.95 -0.30
N THR A 7 -14.59 -0.16 0.17
CA THR A 7 -14.38 0.11 1.60
C THR A 7 -14.62 1.58 1.93
N GLU A 8 -15.47 2.25 1.15
CA GLU A 8 -15.98 3.57 1.51
C GLU A 8 -16.78 3.46 2.81
N PRO A 9 -16.74 4.48 3.67
CA PRO A 9 -17.50 4.45 4.92
C PRO A 9 -18.99 4.17 4.66
N ASP A 10 -19.56 3.27 5.47
CA ASP A 10 -20.96 2.83 5.43
C ASP A 10 -21.40 2.03 4.19
N THR A 11 -20.54 1.80 3.20
CA THR A 11 -20.85 0.93 2.04
C THR A 11 -20.60 -0.56 2.31
N LEU A 12 -19.80 -0.87 3.34
CA LEU A 12 -19.39 -2.24 3.63
C LEU A 12 -20.46 -3.02 4.40
N ASP A 13 -20.96 -4.08 3.75
CA ASP A 13 -21.90 -5.05 4.35
C ASP A 13 -21.21 -5.91 5.43
N GLU A 14 -21.72 -5.83 6.67
CA GLU A 14 -21.18 -6.61 7.80
C GLU A 14 -21.19 -8.13 7.51
N ARG A 15 -22.28 -8.64 6.91
CA ARG A 15 -22.41 -10.07 6.57
C ARG A 15 -21.40 -10.52 5.51
N LYS A 16 -20.99 -9.61 4.62
CA LYS A 16 -20.01 -9.92 3.58
C LYS A 16 -18.60 -9.84 4.15
N ALA A 17 -18.34 -8.94 5.08
CA ALA A 17 -17.02 -8.68 5.63
C ALA A 17 -16.60 -9.58 6.80
N LYS A 18 -17.56 -9.97 7.66
CA LYS A 18 -17.29 -10.69 8.90
C LYS A 18 -16.55 -12.02 8.65
N GLY A 19 -15.36 -12.15 9.23
CA GLY A 19 -14.53 -13.35 9.10
C GLY A 19 -13.83 -13.52 7.74
N LYS A 20 -13.82 -12.48 6.90
CA LYS A 20 -13.22 -12.51 5.56
C LYS A 20 -12.08 -11.50 5.40
N VAL A 21 -11.24 -11.76 4.39
CA VAL A 21 -10.20 -10.84 3.95
C VAL A 21 -10.80 -9.97 2.85
N ILE A 22 -10.75 -8.66 3.05
CA ILE A 22 -11.32 -7.67 2.13
C ILE A 22 -10.22 -7.21 1.18
N VAL A 23 -10.52 -7.22 -0.11
CA VAL A 23 -9.64 -6.70 -1.15
C VAL A 23 -10.28 -5.43 -1.71
N CYS A 24 -9.53 -4.34 -1.69
CA CYS A 24 -9.96 -3.02 -2.12
C CYS A 24 -9.08 -2.54 -3.27
N GLU A 25 -9.72 -2.06 -4.33
CA GLU A 25 -9.06 -1.42 -5.46
C GLU A 25 -8.92 0.08 -5.18
N HIS A 26 -7.70 0.59 -5.29
CA HIS A 26 -7.37 2.01 -5.25
C HIS A 26 -7.66 2.73 -3.93
N LEU A 27 -7.05 3.88 -3.70
CA LEU A 27 -7.44 4.83 -2.65
C LEU A 27 -7.96 6.07 -3.38
N ASP A 28 -9.26 6.32 -3.32
CA ASP A 28 -9.80 7.61 -3.77
C ASP A 28 -9.38 8.69 -2.78
N ASP A 29 -9.09 9.89 -3.30
CA ASP A 29 -8.63 11.04 -2.50
C ASP A 29 -9.61 11.45 -1.38
N ASP A 30 -10.86 11.00 -1.47
CA ASP A 30 -11.92 11.33 -0.52
C ASP A 30 -11.76 10.63 0.84
N TYR A 31 -11.08 9.48 0.92
CA TYR A 31 -11.00 8.68 2.15
C TYR A 31 -9.59 8.15 2.44
N SER A 32 -9.10 8.42 3.65
CA SER A 32 -7.79 7.94 4.05
C SER A 32 -7.78 6.41 4.26
N LEU A 33 -6.61 5.79 4.09
CA LEU A 33 -6.41 4.36 4.38
C LEU A 33 -6.84 3.98 5.80
N LYS A 34 -6.73 4.90 6.77
CA LYS A 34 -7.15 4.65 8.14
C LYS A 34 -8.66 4.48 8.24
N ASP A 35 -9.42 5.34 7.59
CA ASP A 35 -10.88 5.33 7.65
C ASP A 35 -11.42 4.02 7.05
N ARG A 36 -10.89 3.64 5.89
CA ARG A 36 -11.20 2.36 5.22
C ARG A 36 -10.85 1.16 6.11
N LEU A 37 -9.67 1.17 6.74
CA LEU A 37 -9.23 0.10 7.61
C LEU A 37 -10.10 -0.02 8.88
N ASP A 38 -10.51 1.11 9.45
CA ASP A 38 -11.37 1.14 10.63
C ASP A 38 -12.78 0.66 10.30
N GLU A 39 -13.29 0.95 9.11
CA GLU A 39 -14.56 0.38 8.62
C GLU A 39 -14.47 -1.15 8.48
N VAL A 40 -13.41 -1.67 7.88
CA VAL A 40 -13.19 -3.13 7.76
C VAL A 40 -13.12 -3.80 9.13
N LYS A 41 -12.43 -3.19 10.10
CA LYS A 41 -12.39 -3.69 11.49
C LYS A 41 -13.77 -3.65 12.14
N LYS A 42 -14.49 -2.54 12.01
CA LYS A 42 -15.82 -2.33 12.58
C LYS A 42 -16.83 -3.37 12.07
N LYS A 43 -16.71 -3.76 10.80
CA LYS A 43 -17.53 -4.81 10.16
C LYS A 43 -17.03 -6.23 10.40
N GLY A 44 -15.96 -6.42 11.17
CA GLY A 44 -15.44 -7.74 11.57
C GLY A 44 -14.59 -8.44 10.52
N GLY A 45 -13.98 -7.69 9.59
CA GLY A 45 -12.97 -8.22 8.68
C GLY A 45 -11.75 -8.75 9.44
N ILE A 46 -11.11 -9.79 8.91
CA ILE A 46 -9.92 -10.42 9.51
C ILE A 46 -8.61 -10.05 8.79
N GLY A 47 -8.72 -9.43 7.61
CA GLY A 47 -7.57 -8.98 6.84
C GLY A 47 -7.95 -7.98 5.75
N PHE A 48 -6.98 -7.19 5.31
CA PHE A 48 -7.17 -6.12 4.34
C PHE A 48 -6.08 -6.14 3.27
N ILE A 49 -6.46 -6.17 2.00
CA ILE A 49 -5.54 -6.11 0.86
C ILE A 49 -5.88 -4.85 0.07
N LEU A 50 -4.88 -4.00 -0.14
CA LEU A 50 -5.02 -2.79 -0.93
C LEU A 50 -4.25 -2.92 -2.24
N ILE A 51 -4.92 -2.68 -3.35
CA ILE A 51 -4.30 -2.62 -4.67
C ILE A 51 -3.95 -1.17 -4.97
N LEU A 52 -2.66 -0.89 -5.15
CA LEU A 52 -2.15 0.44 -5.54
C LEU A 52 -1.53 0.40 -6.93
N PRO A 53 -1.52 1.55 -7.64
CA PRO A 53 -0.64 1.77 -8.78
C PRO A 53 0.83 1.53 -8.41
N ASP A 54 1.62 1.05 -9.38
CA ASP A 54 3.02 0.65 -9.16
C ASP A 54 3.92 1.83 -8.74
N ASP A 55 3.60 3.04 -9.19
CA ASP A 55 4.29 4.29 -8.86
C ASP A 55 4.04 4.76 -7.42
N GLU A 56 2.89 4.43 -6.84
CA GLU A 56 2.55 4.74 -5.44
C GLU A 56 3.11 3.70 -4.46
N LEU A 57 3.34 2.46 -4.91
CA LEU A 57 3.84 1.38 -4.07
C LEU A 57 5.29 1.60 -3.59
N ILE A 58 6.03 2.51 -4.23
CA ILE A 58 7.40 2.90 -3.84
C ILE A 58 7.45 3.34 -2.37
N THR A 59 6.36 3.90 -1.84
CA THR A 59 6.19 4.15 -0.41
C THR A 59 4.87 3.55 0.05
N ALA A 60 4.82 2.22 0.18
CA ALA A 60 3.64 1.53 0.66
C ALA A 60 3.17 2.11 2.01
N PRO A 61 1.87 2.46 2.13
CA PRO A 61 1.34 3.02 3.36
C PRO A 61 1.42 1.98 4.49
N LYS A 62 1.74 2.45 5.69
CA LYS A 62 1.91 1.58 6.86
C LYS A 62 0.56 1.11 7.37
N ILE A 63 0.19 -0.13 7.03
CA ILE A 63 -0.87 -0.87 7.71
C ILE A 63 -0.30 -1.28 9.07
N LYS A 64 -0.80 -0.67 10.15
CA LYS A 64 -0.24 -0.82 11.50
C LYS A 64 -0.64 -2.15 12.15
N SER A 65 -1.63 -2.11 13.04
CA SER A 65 -2.00 -3.20 13.95
C SER A 65 -3.00 -4.21 13.35
N PHE A 66 -3.19 -4.21 12.03
CA PHE A 66 -4.18 -5.05 11.36
C PHE A 66 -3.51 -5.90 10.29
N PRO A 67 -3.83 -7.20 10.17
CA PRO A 67 -3.29 -8.03 9.11
C PRO A 67 -3.65 -7.46 7.74
N GLY A 68 -2.65 -7.04 6.99
CA GLY A 68 -2.90 -6.50 5.66
C GLY A 68 -1.67 -6.45 4.78
N ALA A 69 -1.93 -6.36 3.48
CA ALA A 69 -0.91 -6.28 2.45
C ALA A 69 -1.28 -5.19 1.45
N VAL A 70 -0.26 -4.54 0.89
CA VAL A 70 -0.42 -3.62 -0.24
C VAL A 70 0.25 -4.29 -1.43
N ILE A 71 -0.47 -4.37 -2.55
CA ILE A 71 -0.02 -5.07 -3.75
C ILE A 71 -0.10 -4.16 -4.98
N THR A 72 0.65 -4.52 -6.01
CA THR A 72 0.64 -3.85 -7.32
C THR A 72 -0.69 -4.07 -8.03
N GLN A 73 -1.00 -3.20 -9.00
CA GLN A 73 -2.17 -3.38 -9.87
C GLN A 73 -2.09 -4.69 -10.65
N GLY A 74 -0.90 -5.05 -11.12
CA GLY A 74 -0.67 -6.30 -11.86
C GLY A 74 -0.99 -7.55 -11.04
N ASP A 75 -0.64 -7.58 -9.75
CA ASP A 75 -1.00 -8.69 -8.86
C ASP A 75 -2.47 -8.61 -8.42
N GLY A 76 -3.02 -7.40 -8.28
CA GLY A 76 -4.45 -7.17 -8.02
C GLY A 76 -5.34 -7.84 -9.07
N ILE A 77 -5.00 -7.70 -10.36
CA ILE A 77 -5.73 -8.34 -11.47
C ILE A 77 -5.73 -9.87 -11.34
N LYS A 78 -4.59 -10.46 -10.96
CA LYS A 78 -4.47 -11.91 -10.76
C LYS A 78 -5.34 -12.38 -9.59
N ILE A 79 -5.36 -11.63 -8.49
CA ILE A 79 -6.21 -11.94 -7.32
C ILE A 79 -7.69 -11.79 -7.68
N CYS A 80 -8.06 -10.75 -8.42
CA CYS A 80 -9.42 -10.56 -8.90
C CYS A 80 -9.87 -11.72 -9.79
N SER A 81 -9.02 -12.16 -10.72
CA SER A 81 -9.26 -13.36 -11.53
C SER A 81 -9.40 -14.63 -10.68
N TYR A 82 -8.59 -14.78 -9.63
CA TYR A 82 -8.67 -15.91 -8.70
C TYR A 82 -9.99 -15.92 -7.90
N ILE A 83 -10.45 -14.76 -7.43
CA ILE A 83 -11.71 -14.60 -6.71
C ILE A 83 -12.91 -14.95 -7.62
N ASN A 84 -12.87 -14.54 -8.89
CA ASN A 84 -13.95 -14.81 -9.84
C ASN A 84 -13.96 -16.26 -10.37
N SER A 85 -12.80 -16.93 -10.43
CA SER A 85 -12.69 -18.30 -10.94
C SER A 85 -12.96 -19.37 -9.87
N THR A 86 -12.81 -19.04 -8.59
CA THR A 86 -12.92 -19.99 -7.49
C THR A 86 -14.12 -19.68 -6.61
N ARG A 87 -14.97 -20.67 -6.34
CA ARG A 87 -16.17 -20.50 -5.49
C ARG A 87 -15.83 -20.12 -4.03
N ASN A 88 -14.67 -20.56 -3.54
CA ASN A 88 -14.20 -20.33 -2.17
C ASN A 88 -12.73 -19.84 -2.17
N PRO A 89 -12.45 -18.57 -2.51
CA PRO A 89 -11.09 -18.06 -2.54
C PRO A 89 -10.56 -17.89 -1.10
N VAL A 90 -9.36 -18.39 -0.83
CA VAL A 90 -8.72 -18.33 0.49
C VAL A 90 -7.36 -17.64 0.38
N ALA A 91 -7.07 -16.66 1.24
CA ALA A 91 -5.76 -16.04 1.42
C ALA A 91 -5.20 -16.39 2.78
N ALA A 92 -3.87 -16.47 2.84
CA ALA A 92 -3.11 -16.34 4.07
C ALA A 92 -2.21 -15.10 3.95
N ILE A 93 -2.36 -14.17 4.89
CA ILE A 93 -1.45 -13.02 5.02
C ILE A 93 -0.35 -13.46 5.99
N LEU A 94 0.85 -13.66 5.47
CA LEU A 94 2.02 -14.07 6.26
C LEU A 94 2.76 -12.86 6.81
N ALA A 95 3.63 -13.10 7.79
CA ALA A 95 4.49 -12.06 8.35
C ALA A 95 5.39 -11.45 7.26
N THR A 96 5.59 -10.14 7.33
CA THR A 96 6.46 -9.42 6.39
C THR A 96 7.88 -9.96 6.44
N VAL A 97 8.47 -10.22 5.28
CA VAL A 97 9.85 -10.65 5.14
C VAL A 97 10.64 -9.53 4.47
N SER A 98 11.86 -9.26 4.94
CA SER A 98 12.77 -8.33 4.27
C SER A 98 13.38 -9.02 3.04
N VAL A 99 13.26 -8.37 1.88
CA VAL A 99 13.90 -8.81 0.65
C VAL A 99 15.13 -7.94 0.41
N ASP A 100 16.31 -8.56 0.46
CA ASP A 100 17.56 -7.91 0.14
C ASP A 100 17.77 -7.84 -1.39
N ASN A 101 18.52 -6.84 -1.88
CA ASN A 101 18.85 -6.65 -3.30
C ASN A 101 17.66 -6.41 -4.24
N PHE A 102 16.63 -5.70 -3.76
CA PHE A 102 15.52 -5.27 -4.60
C PHE A 102 16.00 -4.37 -5.75
N LYS A 103 15.61 -4.67 -7.00
CA LYS A 103 15.91 -3.83 -8.17
C LYS A 103 14.67 -3.03 -8.55
N PRO A 104 14.76 -1.72 -8.84
CA PRO A 104 15.96 -0.94 -9.16
C PRO A 104 16.55 -0.12 -7.99
N ALA A 105 16.62 -0.64 -6.75
CA ALA A 105 17.22 0.12 -5.65
C ALA A 105 18.73 0.39 -5.87
N PRO A 106 19.27 1.54 -5.41
CA PRO A 106 18.59 2.60 -4.65
C PRO A 106 17.81 3.59 -5.53
N VAL A 107 16.60 3.97 -5.08
CA VAL A 107 15.76 5.01 -5.69
C VAL A 107 15.55 6.16 -4.70
N VAL A 108 15.54 7.40 -5.21
CA VAL A 108 15.23 8.59 -4.40
C VAL A 108 13.75 8.56 -4.03
N ALA A 109 13.45 8.59 -2.74
CA ALA A 109 12.08 8.57 -2.23
C ALA A 109 11.27 9.77 -2.75
N TYR A 110 9.98 9.57 -3.05
CA TYR A 110 9.12 10.59 -3.63
C TYR A 110 9.00 11.86 -2.75
N PHE A 111 8.97 11.69 -1.43
CA PHE A 111 8.92 12.81 -0.48
C PHE A 111 10.27 13.53 -0.28
N SER A 112 11.33 13.13 -0.98
CA SER A 112 12.61 13.83 -0.95
C SER A 112 12.50 15.15 -1.68
N SER A 113 12.79 16.25 -0.99
CA SER A 113 12.83 17.59 -1.59
C SER A 113 13.78 17.63 -2.78
N ARG A 114 13.33 18.26 -3.88
CA ARG A 114 14.11 18.45 -5.10
C ARG A 114 14.59 19.90 -5.18
N GLY A 115 15.84 20.10 -5.57
CA GLY A 115 16.34 21.42 -5.90
C GLY A 115 15.88 21.89 -7.29
N PRO A 116 16.20 23.14 -7.67
CA PRO A 116 17.05 24.09 -6.95
C PRO A 116 16.31 24.85 -5.84
N ALA A 117 17.00 25.23 -4.77
CA ALA A 117 16.43 26.11 -3.76
C ALA A 117 16.12 27.49 -4.37
N TYR A 118 14.94 28.04 -4.08
CA TYR A 118 14.46 29.32 -4.63
C TYR A 118 15.48 30.46 -4.45
N ASN A 119 16.15 30.47 -3.31
CA ASN A 119 17.04 31.50 -2.81
C ASN A 119 18.44 31.44 -3.45
N THR A 120 18.84 30.27 -3.97
CA THR A 120 20.20 30.00 -4.44
C THR A 120 20.17 29.11 -5.68
N ARG A 121 19.63 29.64 -6.79
CA ARG A 121 19.53 28.90 -8.07
C ARG A 121 20.89 28.50 -8.67
N ARG A 122 21.99 29.11 -8.22
CA ARG A 122 23.37 28.78 -8.64
C ARG A 122 23.99 27.60 -7.87
N LEU A 123 23.36 27.15 -6.78
CA LEU A 123 23.81 26.00 -6.01
C LEU A 123 22.89 24.81 -6.29
N LEU A 124 23.47 23.74 -6.86
CA LEU A 124 22.79 22.47 -7.03
C LEU A 124 22.60 21.83 -5.65
N LYS A 125 21.35 21.54 -5.31
CA LYS A 125 20.95 20.78 -4.12
C LYS A 125 20.00 19.68 -4.60
N PRO A 126 19.96 18.51 -3.94
CA PRO A 126 20.72 18.08 -2.76
C PRO A 126 22.18 17.66 -3.09
N ASP A 127 23.08 17.69 -2.10
CA ASP A 127 24.50 17.30 -2.33
C ASP A 127 24.74 15.79 -2.19
N ILE A 128 24.04 15.13 -1.26
CA ILE A 128 24.23 13.70 -0.95
C ILE A 128 22.90 12.99 -0.71
N ALA A 129 22.84 11.73 -1.13
CA ALA A 129 21.72 10.83 -0.87
C ALA A 129 22.16 9.72 0.10
N ALA A 130 21.38 9.50 1.15
CA ALA A 130 21.65 8.48 2.18
C ALA A 130 20.43 7.57 2.40
N PRO A 131 20.60 6.29 2.77
CA PRO A 131 19.47 5.41 3.09
C PRO A 131 18.64 6.00 4.23
N GLY A 132 17.34 6.25 4.00
CA GLY A 132 16.48 6.95 4.95
C GLY A 132 15.17 6.24 5.30
N ILE A 133 14.83 5.19 4.55
CA ILE A 133 13.68 4.32 4.81
C ILE A 133 14.09 2.86 4.57
N CYS A 134 13.32 1.93 5.15
CA CYS A 134 13.58 0.49 5.21
C CYS A 134 14.24 -0.04 3.91
N ASN A 135 15.56 -0.29 4.01
CA ASN A 135 16.48 -1.10 3.20
C ASN A 135 16.53 -0.92 1.68
N THR A 136 15.61 -0.15 1.07
CA THR A 136 15.40 -0.16 -0.40
C THR A 136 15.18 1.21 -1.01
N CYS A 137 15.12 2.29 -0.22
CA CYS A 137 14.93 3.65 -0.72
C CYS A 137 15.77 4.69 0.03
N THR A 138 16.20 5.71 -0.71
CA THR A 138 17.20 6.71 -0.28
C THR A 138 16.52 8.06 -0.05
N LEU A 139 16.89 8.75 1.03
CA LEU A 139 16.51 10.12 1.33
C LEU A 139 17.70 11.04 1.02
N ALA A 140 17.47 12.13 0.29
CA ALA A 140 18.49 13.15 0.13
C ALA A 140 18.56 14.05 1.36
N LEU A 141 19.76 14.23 1.91
CA LEU A 141 20.01 15.10 3.07
C LEU A 141 20.57 16.45 2.59
N LYS A 142 20.29 17.50 3.38
CA LYS A 142 20.71 18.88 3.10
C LYS A 142 22.01 19.25 3.81
#